data_AF-A0A6C0K451-F1
#
_entry.id   AF-A0A6C0K451-F1
#
_cell.length_a   1.000
_cell.length_b   1.000
_cell.length_c   1.000
_cell.angle_alpha   90.00
_cell.angle_beta   90.00
_cell.angle_gamma   90.00
#
_symmetry.space_group_name_H-M   'P 1'
#
loop_
_entity.id
_entity.type
_entity.pdbx_description
1 polymer ?
#
loop_
_entity_poly.entity_id
_entity_poly.type
_entity_poly.pdbx_seq_one_letter_code
_entity_poly.pdbx_strand_id
1 'polypeptide(L)'
;MESKLPINPGSTSFFMVIALFAAMVSGIVAYMIILRNKTVASGNWSEGFQGPSKGVSDIQCGQESSFAVRLSEIFATKKSTTEEGEADLREFKLIVSKLCCLKHDLMSTNQMVQATMYLPFNTSHDRENPADTTGRCFTKSLPPRDLKITFETWVDRALFLLERLCTSYNLTPDEEKDAKENLLSVWSDSYDVAKTVCVAGKPPPITSSGSPRDPKAFTPEPVTGLGPYTGYY
;
A
#
# COMPACT_ATOMS: atom_id res chain seq x y z
N MET A 1 -29.51 49.80 -66.62
CA MET A 1 -28.66 50.76 -65.88
C MET A 1 -27.95 49.98 -64.79
N GLU A 2 -26.77 49.46 -65.06
CA GLU A 2 -25.90 48.84 -64.05
C GLU A 2 -24.89 49.89 -63.59
N SER A 3 -25.06 50.37 -62.36
CA SER A 3 -24.14 51.30 -61.72
C SER A 3 -22.90 50.55 -61.23
N LYS A 4 -21.81 50.64 -61.98
CA LYS A 4 -20.48 50.22 -61.49
C LYS A 4 -20.01 51.23 -60.44
N LEU A 5 -20.07 50.83 -59.17
CA LEU A 5 -19.46 51.56 -58.06
C LEU A 5 -17.92 51.63 -58.26
N PRO A 6 -17.30 52.82 -58.17
CA PRO A 6 -15.86 52.96 -58.31
C PRO A 6 -15.14 52.39 -57.08
N ILE A 7 -14.32 51.36 -57.30
CA ILE A 7 -13.44 50.78 -56.28
C ILE A 7 -12.32 51.80 -56.01
N ASN A 8 -12.33 52.36 -54.80
CA ASN A 8 -11.38 53.37 -54.35
C ASN A 8 -10.02 52.70 -54.04
N PRO A 9 -8.92 53.01 -54.78
CA PRO A 9 -7.65 52.27 -54.71
C PRO A 9 -6.91 52.42 -53.37
N GLY A 10 -7.33 53.35 -52.49
CA GLY A 10 -6.78 53.46 -51.13
C GLY A 10 -7.23 52.35 -50.17
N SER A 11 -8.35 51.68 -50.46
CA SER A 11 -8.93 50.66 -49.58
C SER A 11 -8.20 49.32 -49.69
N THR A 12 -7.76 48.95 -50.89
CA THR A 12 -7.06 47.68 -51.15
C THR A 12 -5.70 47.61 -50.44
N SER A 13 -5.01 48.74 -50.30
CA SER A 13 -3.73 48.80 -49.58
C SER A 13 -3.91 48.54 -48.08
N PHE A 14 -4.98 49.05 -47.47
CA PHE A 14 -5.27 48.81 -46.05
C PHE A 14 -5.61 47.34 -45.77
N PHE A 15 -6.41 46.72 -46.63
CA PHE A 15 -6.72 45.28 -46.52
C PHE A 15 -5.51 44.38 -46.77
N MET A 16 -4.59 44.76 -47.67
CA MET A 16 -3.33 44.02 -47.85
C MET A 16 -2.44 44.06 -46.60
N VAL A 17 -2.33 45.21 -45.93
CA VAL A 17 -1.53 45.33 -44.70
C VAL A 17 -2.10 44.47 -43.58
N ILE A 18 -3.43 44.45 -43.43
CA ILE A 18 -4.10 43.58 -42.44
C ILE A 18 -3.88 42.10 -42.77
N ALA A 19 -4.00 41.70 -44.04
CA ALA A 19 -3.78 40.33 -44.47
C ALA A 19 -2.34 39.86 -44.21
N LEU A 20 -1.35 40.72 -44.45
CA LEU A 20 0.06 40.43 -44.16
C LEU A 20 0.32 40.28 -42.67
N PHE A 21 -0.28 41.14 -41.83
CA PHE A 21 -0.16 41.02 -40.37
C PHE A 21 -0.79 39.73 -39.84
N ALA A 22 -1.98 39.37 -40.33
CA ALA A 22 -2.65 38.12 -39.95
C ALA A 22 -1.83 36.88 -40.37
N ALA A 23 -1.22 36.90 -41.55
CA ALA A 23 -0.32 35.84 -42.02
C ALA A 23 0.95 35.73 -41.17
N MET A 24 1.55 36.85 -40.77
CA MET A 24 2.72 36.86 -39.92
C MET A 24 2.41 36.32 -38.51
N VAL A 25 1.30 36.76 -37.90
CA VAL A 25 0.88 36.29 -36.56
C VAL A 25 0.56 34.80 -36.57
N SER A 26 -0.19 34.32 -37.57
CA SER A 26 -0.49 32.88 -37.69
C SER A 26 0.76 32.05 -37.95
N GLY A 27 1.72 32.55 -38.72
CA GLY A 27 3.04 31.93 -38.91
C GLY A 27 3.85 31.81 -37.61
N ILE A 28 3.86 32.85 -36.78
CA ILE A 28 4.55 32.83 -35.48
C ILE A 28 3.90 31.83 -34.52
N VAL A 29 2.57 31.79 -34.47
CA VAL A 29 1.84 30.82 -33.63
C VAL A 29 2.10 29.38 -34.10
N ALA A 30 2.06 29.12 -35.41
CA ALA A 30 2.38 27.80 -35.97
C ALA A 30 3.83 27.41 -35.68
N TYR A 31 4.78 28.34 -35.80
CA TYR A 31 6.19 28.12 -35.49
C TYR A 31 6.41 27.80 -33.99
N MET A 32 5.74 28.52 -33.09
CA MET A 32 5.75 28.25 -31.64
C MET A 32 5.16 26.87 -31.31
N ILE A 33 4.09 26.44 -31.98
CA ILE A 33 3.50 25.10 -31.80
C ILE A 33 4.47 24.00 -32.28
N ILE A 34 5.13 24.19 -33.42
CA ILE A 34 6.08 23.21 -33.97
C ILE A 34 7.35 23.11 -33.10
N LEU A 35 7.86 24.23 -32.58
CA LEU A 35 8.98 24.22 -31.64
C LEU A 35 8.62 23.52 -30.32
N ARG A 36 7.40 23.74 -29.79
CA ARG A 36 6.88 22.98 -28.64
C ARG A 36 6.82 21.48 -28.92
N ASN A 37 6.45 21.07 -30.13
CA ASN A 37 6.35 19.65 -30.48
C ASN A 37 7.70 18.91 -30.50
N LYS A 38 8.82 19.64 -30.54
CA LYS A 38 10.19 19.07 -30.47
C LYS A 38 10.79 19.09 -29.07
N THR A 39 10.24 19.88 -28.14
CA THR A 39 10.67 19.92 -26.73
C THR A 39 9.74 19.16 -25.79
N VAL A 40 8.61 18.64 -26.30
CA VAL A 40 7.68 17.80 -25.55
C VAL A 40 7.74 16.39 -26.14
N ALA A 41 8.23 15.43 -25.34
CA ALA A 41 8.14 14.02 -25.67
C ALA A 41 6.67 13.65 -25.90
N SER A 42 6.34 13.21 -27.11
CA SER A 42 5.03 12.69 -27.45
C SER A 42 4.77 11.42 -26.63
N GLY A 43 3.98 11.59 -25.57
CA GLY A 43 3.49 10.51 -24.71
C GLY A 43 2.91 11.10 -23.44
N ASN A 44 1.59 11.00 -23.28
CA ASN A 44 0.79 11.35 -22.10
C ASN A 44 1.55 11.32 -20.76
N TRP A 45 2.09 12.46 -20.30
CA TRP A 45 2.57 12.59 -18.93
C TRP A 45 2.28 13.99 -18.41
N SER A 46 1.53 14.03 -17.31
CA SER A 46 1.21 15.18 -16.49
C SER A 46 2.47 15.88 -15.99
N GLU A 47 2.40 17.21 -15.99
CA GLU A 47 3.40 18.11 -15.43
C GLU A 47 3.68 17.79 -13.94
N GLY A 48 4.97 17.88 -13.57
CA GLY A 48 5.38 18.55 -12.33
C GLY A 48 5.32 17.82 -11.00
N PHE A 49 4.62 16.68 -10.89
CA PHE A 49 4.87 15.73 -9.82
C PHE A 49 5.25 14.42 -10.47
N GLN A 50 6.52 14.02 -10.34
CA GLN A 50 6.87 12.62 -10.43
C GLN A 50 6.08 11.94 -9.30
N GLY A 51 4.85 11.49 -9.61
CA GLY A 51 4.23 10.41 -8.87
C GLY A 51 5.25 9.28 -8.77
N PRO A 52 5.22 8.47 -7.70
CA PRO A 52 6.30 7.54 -7.38
C PRO A 52 6.71 6.83 -8.66
N SER A 53 7.99 6.98 -9.01
CA SER A 53 8.58 6.16 -10.07
C SER A 53 8.06 4.74 -9.83
N LYS A 54 7.48 4.10 -10.86
CA LYS A 54 7.23 2.66 -10.81
C LYS A 54 8.60 2.01 -10.68
N GLY A 55 9.07 1.93 -9.45
CA GLY A 55 10.44 1.66 -9.08
C GLY A 55 10.36 0.75 -7.88
N VAL A 56 10.94 -0.42 -8.07
CA VAL A 56 11.24 -1.50 -7.13
C VAL A 56 10.10 -2.39 -6.57
N SER A 57 8.85 -1.96 -6.43
CA SER A 57 7.75 -2.86 -5.95
C SER A 57 6.36 -2.26 -6.15
N ASP A 58 5.36 -3.07 -6.44
CA ASP A 58 3.94 -2.66 -6.44
C ASP A 58 3.24 -2.88 -5.08
N ILE A 59 3.99 -3.33 -4.09
CA ILE A 59 3.55 -3.54 -2.71
C ILE A 59 3.78 -2.26 -1.90
N GLN A 60 2.76 -1.79 -1.19
CA GLN A 60 2.86 -0.56 -0.39
C GLN A 60 3.89 -0.77 0.74
N CYS A 61 4.79 0.19 0.91
CA CYS A 61 5.97 0.09 1.80
C CYS A 61 6.95 -1.05 1.48
N GLY A 62 6.73 -1.79 0.39
CA GLY A 62 7.55 -2.96 0.02
C GLY A 62 8.98 -2.60 -0.41
N GLN A 63 9.24 -1.35 -0.79
CA GLN A 63 10.57 -0.91 -1.23
C GLN A 63 11.66 -1.05 -0.17
N GLU A 64 11.26 -1.05 1.10
CA GLU A 64 12.18 -1.14 2.24
C GLU A 64 12.59 -2.57 2.56
N SER A 65 11.95 -3.56 1.90
CA SER A 65 12.25 -4.97 2.05
C SER A 65 12.65 -5.58 0.71
N SER A 66 13.91 -5.99 0.58
CA SER A 66 14.39 -6.70 -0.61
C SER A 66 13.60 -7.98 -0.89
N PHE A 67 13.08 -8.62 0.16
CA PHE A 67 12.26 -9.82 0.05
C PHE A 67 10.87 -9.51 -0.53
N ALA A 68 10.26 -8.38 -0.15
CA ALA A 68 8.98 -7.94 -0.72
C ALA A 68 9.12 -7.48 -2.19
N VAL A 69 10.23 -6.82 -2.53
CA VAL A 69 10.61 -6.53 -3.91
C VAL A 69 10.68 -7.82 -4.73
N ARG A 70 11.41 -8.82 -4.23
CA ARG A 70 11.56 -10.12 -4.89
C ARG A 70 10.23 -10.83 -5.11
N LEU A 71 9.34 -10.80 -4.11
CA LEU A 71 7.96 -11.32 -4.25
C LEU A 71 7.19 -10.63 -5.37
N SER A 72 7.26 -9.30 -5.46
CA SER A 72 6.58 -8.54 -6.51
C SER A 72 7.11 -8.92 -7.91
N GLU A 73 8.42 -9.11 -8.05
CA GLU A 73 9.07 -9.50 -9.31
C GLU A 73 8.60 -10.85 -9.84
N ILE A 74 8.43 -11.86 -8.97
CA ILE A 74 7.96 -13.20 -9.34
C ILE A 74 6.61 -13.15 -10.08
N PHE A 75 5.72 -12.27 -9.63
CA PHE A 75 4.38 -12.12 -10.21
C PHE A 75 4.29 -11.05 -11.31
N ALA A 76 5.30 -10.17 -11.46
CA ALA A 76 5.24 -9.03 -12.37
C ALA A 76 5.16 -9.42 -13.86
N THR A 77 5.79 -10.53 -14.23
CA THR A 77 5.87 -10.99 -15.64
C THR A 77 4.83 -12.06 -15.99
N LYS A 78 4.10 -12.55 -14.99
CA LYS A 78 3.16 -13.66 -15.14
C LYS A 78 1.72 -13.16 -15.16
N LYS A 79 0.85 -13.95 -15.78
CA LYS A 79 -0.60 -13.71 -15.80
C LYS A 79 -1.31 -14.87 -15.14
N SER A 80 -2.41 -14.56 -14.45
CA SER A 80 -3.27 -15.59 -13.91
C SER A 80 -3.88 -16.43 -15.03
N THR A 81 -3.90 -17.74 -14.84
CA THR A 81 -4.64 -18.69 -15.68
C THR A 81 -6.05 -18.97 -15.16
N THR A 82 -6.32 -18.59 -13.91
CA THR A 82 -7.61 -18.73 -13.23
C THR A 82 -8.27 -17.37 -13.03
N GLU A 83 -9.60 -17.34 -12.92
CA GLU A 83 -10.36 -16.11 -12.62
C GLU A 83 -10.04 -15.57 -11.21
N GLU A 84 -9.82 -16.46 -10.25
CA GLU A 84 -9.58 -16.12 -8.85
C GLU A 84 -8.16 -15.57 -8.58
N GLY A 85 -7.18 -15.93 -9.42
CA GLY A 85 -5.77 -15.63 -9.15
C GLY A 85 -5.42 -14.14 -9.09
N GLU A 86 -6.13 -13.26 -9.79
CA GLU A 86 -5.91 -11.81 -9.64
C GLU A 86 -6.43 -11.28 -8.30
N ALA A 87 -7.57 -11.80 -7.82
CA ALA A 87 -8.12 -11.42 -6.53
C ALA A 87 -7.22 -11.91 -5.39
N ASP A 88 -6.76 -13.16 -5.48
CA ASP A 88 -5.81 -13.74 -4.52
C ASP A 88 -4.50 -12.96 -4.50
N LEU A 89 -3.98 -12.53 -5.66
CA LEU A 89 -2.73 -11.75 -5.73
C LEU A 89 -2.90 -10.38 -5.08
N ARG A 90 -4.06 -9.73 -5.24
CA ARG A 90 -4.37 -8.47 -4.57
C ARG A 90 -4.41 -8.65 -3.05
N GLU A 91 -5.05 -9.70 -2.56
CA GLU A 91 -5.10 -9.99 -1.12
C GLU A 91 -3.71 -10.32 -0.58
N PHE A 92 -2.94 -11.13 -1.30
CA PHE A 92 -1.56 -11.47 -0.94
C PHE A 92 -0.70 -10.21 -0.82
N LYS A 93 -0.71 -9.33 -1.83
CA LYS A 93 0.00 -8.05 -1.82
C LYS A 93 -0.44 -7.14 -0.68
N LEU A 94 -1.72 -7.15 -0.33
CA LEU A 94 -2.23 -6.41 0.82
C LEU A 94 -1.63 -6.94 2.14
N ILE A 95 -1.54 -8.25 2.32
CA ILE A 95 -0.92 -8.82 3.54
C ILE A 95 0.56 -8.48 3.62
N VAL A 96 1.31 -8.62 2.52
CA VAL A 96 2.73 -8.22 2.48
C VAL A 96 2.88 -6.71 2.75
N SER A 97 1.96 -5.89 2.24
CA SER A 97 1.93 -4.44 2.52
C SER A 97 1.69 -4.15 4.01
N LYS A 98 0.82 -4.91 4.68
CA LYS A 98 0.62 -4.79 6.14
C LYS A 98 1.89 -5.06 6.92
N LEU A 99 2.61 -6.13 6.60
CA LEU A 99 3.88 -6.46 7.24
C LEU A 99 4.93 -5.36 7.02
N CYS A 100 5.07 -4.89 5.77
CA CYS A 100 6.07 -3.88 5.42
C CYS A 100 5.75 -2.51 6.03
N CYS A 101 4.52 -2.02 5.90
CA CYS A 101 4.14 -0.71 6.44
C CYS A 101 4.12 -0.68 7.96
N LEU A 102 3.74 -1.80 8.62
CA LEU A 102 3.84 -1.89 10.07
C LEU A 102 5.31 -1.83 10.51
N LYS A 103 6.21 -2.55 9.83
CA LYS A 103 7.65 -2.41 10.08
C LYS A 103 8.13 -0.97 9.88
N HIS A 104 7.71 -0.31 8.79
CA HIS A 104 8.06 1.09 8.49
C HIS A 104 7.68 2.03 9.64
N ASP A 105 6.42 1.98 10.08
CA ASP A 105 5.95 2.83 11.18
C ASP A 105 6.71 2.51 12.48
N LEU A 106 6.92 1.23 12.80
CA LEU A 106 7.64 0.83 14.02
C LEU A 106 9.12 1.22 14.03
N MET A 107 9.75 1.31 12.86
CA MET A 107 11.13 1.80 12.72
C MET A 107 11.23 3.32 12.70
N SER A 108 10.10 4.03 12.55
CA SER A 108 10.06 5.49 12.54
C SER A 108 10.46 6.08 13.89
N THR A 109 11.39 7.04 13.89
CA THR A 109 11.85 7.73 15.10
C THR A 109 10.75 8.54 15.77
N ASN A 110 9.72 8.95 15.02
CA ASN A 110 8.64 9.79 15.51
C ASN A 110 7.52 9.00 16.20
N GLN A 111 7.57 7.67 16.19
CA GLN A 111 6.54 6.79 16.78
C GLN A 111 5.11 7.19 16.37
N MET A 112 4.95 7.45 15.07
CA MET A 112 3.69 7.93 14.50
C MET A 112 3.13 6.88 13.55
N VAL A 113 1.82 6.67 13.64
CA VAL A 113 1.06 5.80 12.75
C VAL A 113 0.80 6.57 11.47
N GLN A 114 1.51 6.26 10.38
CA GLN A 114 1.34 6.95 9.09
C GLN A 114 1.12 5.96 7.96
N ALA A 115 2.05 5.04 7.74
CA ALA A 115 1.97 4.10 6.64
C ALA A 115 0.82 3.11 6.83
N THR A 116 0.62 2.64 8.06
CA THR A 116 -0.46 1.70 8.39
C THR A 116 -1.84 2.34 8.45
N MET A 117 -1.94 3.67 8.62
CA MET A 117 -3.21 4.40 8.70
C MET A 117 -4.09 4.22 7.44
N TYR A 118 -3.45 4.11 6.28
CA TYR A 118 -4.13 4.01 4.99
C TYR A 118 -4.37 2.57 4.55
N LEU A 119 -3.96 1.58 5.34
CA LEU A 119 -4.13 0.18 4.97
C LEU A 119 -5.56 -0.29 5.24
N PRO A 120 -6.18 -1.00 4.29
CA PRO A 120 -7.52 -1.52 4.49
C PRO A 120 -7.52 -2.72 5.47
N PHE A 121 -8.44 -2.65 6.43
CA PHE A 121 -8.87 -3.76 7.27
C PHE A 121 -9.93 -4.58 6.53
N ASN A 122 -9.53 -5.28 5.47
CA ASN A 122 -10.46 -5.92 4.53
C ASN A 122 -10.18 -7.41 4.29
N THR A 123 -9.18 -8.00 4.97
CA THR A 123 -9.02 -9.46 4.89
C THR A 123 -9.90 -10.10 5.94
N SER A 124 -10.57 -11.20 5.60
CA SER A 124 -11.45 -11.94 6.52
C SER A 124 -10.75 -12.42 7.79
N HIS A 125 -9.41 -12.38 7.81
CA HIS A 125 -8.55 -12.84 8.88
C HIS A 125 -7.95 -11.70 9.71
N ASP A 126 -8.23 -10.44 9.39
CA ASP A 126 -7.75 -9.34 10.23
C ASP A 126 -8.49 -9.33 11.57
N ARG A 127 -7.74 -9.38 12.67
CA ARG A 127 -8.29 -9.32 14.04
C ARG A 127 -8.40 -7.89 14.56
N GLU A 128 -7.48 -7.05 14.13
CA GLU A 128 -7.37 -5.64 14.50
C GLU A 128 -6.86 -4.83 13.30
N ASN A 129 -7.20 -3.55 13.23
CA ASN A 129 -6.66 -2.64 12.22
C ASN A 129 -5.13 -2.56 12.38
N PRO A 130 -4.34 -2.67 11.28
CA PRO A 130 -2.88 -2.47 11.34
C PRO A 130 -2.46 -1.16 12.02
N ALA A 131 -3.24 -0.09 11.82
CA ALA A 131 -3.02 1.21 12.46
C ALA A 131 -3.16 1.15 13.99
N ASP A 132 -4.22 0.47 14.47
CA ASP A 132 -4.47 0.28 15.90
C ASP A 132 -3.40 -0.62 16.54
N THR A 133 -3.00 -1.69 15.84
CA THR A 133 -1.90 -2.56 16.28
C THR A 133 -0.61 -1.75 16.48
N THR A 134 -0.29 -0.87 15.54
CA THR A 134 0.89 0.00 15.58
C THR A 134 0.79 1.02 16.72
N GLY A 135 -0.36 1.66 16.90
CA GLY A 135 -0.60 2.58 18.02
C GLY A 135 -0.50 1.90 19.39
N ARG A 136 -1.01 0.67 19.51
CA ARG A 136 -0.90 -0.15 20.74
C ARG A 136 0.53 -0.59 21.02
N CYS A 137 1.33 -0.82 19.99
CA CYS A 137 2.77 -1.03 20.12
C CYS A 137 3.49 0.19 20.70
N PHE A 138 3.21 1.40 20.20
CA PHE A 138 3.82 2.63 20.73
C PHE A 138 3.41 2.92 22.17
N THR A 139 2.15 2.66 22.52
CA THR A 139 1.63 2.82 23.89
C THR A 139 1.95 1.65 24.83
N LYS A 140 2.64 0.60 24.35
CA LYS A 140 2.98 -0.62 25.11
C LYS A 140 1.76 -1.31 25.74
N SER A 141 0.61 -1.18 25.08
CA SER A 141 -0.67 -1.73 25.50
C SER A 141 -1.05 -3.00 24.74
N LEU A 142 -0.21 -3.45 23.80
CA LEU A 142 -0.39 -4.70 23.06
C LEU A 142 0.24 -5.88 23.82
N PRO A 143 -0.54 -6.87 24.28
CA PRO A 143 0.00 -8.07 24.88
C PRO A 143 0.88 -8.85 23.89
N PRO A 144 2.00 -9.47 24.34
CA PRO A 144 2.87 -10.26 23.45
C PRO A 144 2.13 -11.41 22.74
N ARG A 145 1.13 -11.99 23.40
CA ARG A 145 0.27 -13.02 22.83
C ARG A 145 -0.52 -12.50 21.63
N ASP A 146 -1.13 -11.33 21.77
CA ASP A 146 -1.96 -10.73 20.73
C ASP A 146 -1.11 -10.36 19.51
N LEU A 147 0.09 -9.78 19.75
CA LEU A 147 1.06 -9.51 18.68
C LEU A 147 1.41 -10.79 17.90
N LYS A 148 1.74 -11.87 18.61
CA LYS A 148 2.05 -13.16 17.99
C LYS A 148 0.88 -13.67 17.15
N ILE A 149 -0.33 -13.67 17.72
CA ILE A 149 -1.54 -14.15 17.03
C ILE A 149 -1.81 -13.33 15.76
N THR A 150 -1.66 -12.00 15.80
CA THR A 150 -1.87 -11.14 14.63
C THR A 150 -0.90 -11.50 13.51
N PHE A 151 0.40 -11.64 13.82
CA PHE A 151 1.41 -12.01 12.83
C PHE A 151 1.26 -13.43 12.29
N GLU A 152 0.92 -14.40 13.15
CA GLU A 152 0.62 -15.79 12.73
C GLU A 152 -0.58 -15.83 11.78
N THR A 153 -1.64 -15.09 12.11
CA THR A 153 -2.85 -15.05 11.28
C THR A 153 -2.57 -14.48 9.88
N TRP A 154 -1.74 -13.43 9.78
CA TRP A 154 -1.34 -12.86 8.50
C TRP A 154 -0.45 -13.81 7.67
N VAL A 155 0.56 -14.44 8.29
CA VAL A 155 1.46 -15.34 7.55
C VAL A 155 0.76 -16.63 7.11
N ASP A 156 -0.11 -17.20 7.95
CA ASP A 156 -0.88 -18.38 7.60
C ASP A 156 -1.79 -18.11 6.39
N ARG A 157 -2.45 -16.95 6.37
CA ARG A 157 -3.26 -16.54 5.23
C ARG A 157 -2.41 -16.28 3.99
N ALA A 158 -1.25 -15.63 4.14
CA ALA A 158 -0.36 -15.37 3.02
C ALA A 158 0.21 -16.66 2.41
N LEU A 159 0.53 -17.66 3.24
CA LEU A 159 0.98 -18.98 2.79
C LEU A 159 -0.12 -19.71 2.01
N PHE A 160 -1.35 -19.70 2.54
CA PHE A 160 -2.50 -20.28 1.83
C PHE A 160 -2.75 -19.61 0.47
N LEU A 161 -2.68 -18.28 0.41
CA LEU A 161 -2.81 -17.55 -0.84
C LEU A 161 -1.65 -17.86 -1.79
N LEU A 162 -0.43 -17.98 -1.27
CA LEU A 162 0.73 -18.31 -2.08
C LEU A 162 0.58 -19.67 -2.76
N GLU A 163 0.08 -20.70 -2.05
CA GLU A 163 -0.19 -22.02 -2.65
C GLU A 163 -1.20 -21.95 -3.81
N ARG A 164 -2.28 -21.17 -3.64
CA ARG A 164 -3.27 -20.93 -4.71
C ARG A 164 -2.69 -20.15 -5.88
N LEU A 165 -1.81 -19.19 -5.59
CA LEU A 165 -1.12 -18.39 -6.59
C LEU A 165 -0.09 -19.21 -7.37
N CYS A 166 0.60 -20.16 -6.73
CA CYS A 166 1.52 -21.07 -7.41
C CYS A 166 0.80 -21.85 -8.52
N THR A 167 -0.40 -22.33 -8.22
CA THR A 167 -1.27 -23.00 -9.19
C THR A 167 -1.79 -22.02 -10.24
N SER A 168 -2.30 -20.86 -9.81
CA SER A 168 -2.96 -19.91 -10.72
C SER A 168 -2.00 -19.23 -11.71
N TYR A 169 -0.75 -18.97 -11.31
CA TYR A 169 0.27 -18.31 -12.12
C TYR A 169 1.29 -19.29 -12.73
N ASN A 170 1.08 -20.60 -12.58
CA ASN A 170 2.01 -21.64 -13.05
C ASN A 170 3.45 -21.36 -12.61
N LEU A 171 3.66 -21.20 -11.30
CA LEU A 171 5.02 -21.08 -10.76
C LEU A 171 5.76 -22.41 -10.91
N THR A 172 7.05 -22.33 -11.25
CA THR A 172 7.94 -23.47 -11.21
C THR A 172 8.26 -23.85 -9.76
N PRO A 173 8.68 -25.09 -9.47
CA PRO A 173 9.02 -25.50 -8.10
C PRO A 173 10.11 -24.62 -7.45
N ASP A 174 11.06 -24.13 -8.25
CA ASP A 174 12.10 -23.22 -7.77
C ASP A 174 11.54 -21.83 -7.43
N GLU A 175 10.62 -21.30 -8.24
CA GLU A 175 9.94 -20.02 -7.97
C GLU A 175 9.00 -20.10 -6.76
N GLU A 176 8.29 -21.22 -6.58
CA GLU A 176 7.45 -21.46 -5.40
C GLU A 176 8.30 -21.46 -4.12
N LYS A 177 9.43 -22.17 -4.15
CA LYS A 177 10.36 -22.21 -3.03
C LYS A 177 10.94 -20.82 -2.74
N ASP A 178 11.40 -20.10 -3.77
CA ASP A 178 11.89 -18.73 -3.65
C ASP A 178 10.82 -17.81 -3.04
N ALA A 179 9.58 -17.86 -3.54
CA ALA A 179 8.48 -17.06 -3.02
C ALA A 179 8.18 -17.37 -1.54
N LYS A 180 8.18 -18.65 -1.15
CA LYS A 180 7.94 -19.06 0.23
C LYS A 180 9.04 -18.57 1.18
N GLU A 181 10.30 -18.70 0.78
CA GLU A 181 11.44 -18.23 1.56
C GLU A 181 11.43 -16.70 1.72
N ASN A 182 11.13 -15.96 0.64
CA ASN A 182 11.01 -14.50 0.71
C ASN A 182 9.83 -14.06 1.59
N LEU A 183 8.66 -14.71 1.50
CA LEU A 183 7.51 -14.41 2.35
C LEU A 183 7.83 -14.61 3.83
N LEU A 184 8.42 -15.75 4.20
CA LEU A 184 8.82 -16.02 5.58
C LEU A 184 9.89 -15.05 6.06
N SER A 185 10.77 -14.58 5.17
CA SER A 185 11.78 -13.57 5.49
C SER A 185 11.15 -12.21 5.78
N VAL A 186 10.18 -11.75 4.96
CA VAL A 186 9.41 -10.51 5.24
C VAL A 186 8.70 -10.62 6.58
N TRP A 187 8.06 -11.76 6.84
CA TRP A 187 7.35 -12.01 8.10
C TRP A 187 8.30 -11.98 9.29
N SER A 188 9.42 -12.70 9.26
CA SER A 188 10.37 -12.77 10.38
C SER A 188 10.96 -11.39 10.68
N ASP A 189 11.40 -10.68 9.64
CA ASP A 189 12.00 -9.35 9.76
C ASP A 189 11.02 -8.33 10.37
N SER A 190 9.78 -8.28 9.89
CA SER A 190 8.74 -7.42 10.48
C SER A 190 8.37 -7.83 11.90
N TYR A 191 8.29 -9.14 12.19
CA TYR A 191 7.95 -9.65 13.52
C TYR A 191 9.05 -9.39 14.56
N ASP A 192 10.32 -9.48 14.17
CA ASP A 192 11.47 -9.20 15.05
C ASP A 192 11.53 -7.73 15.44
N VAL A 193 11.29 -6.82 14.49
CA VAL A 193 11.11 -5.40 14.78
C VAL A 193 9.92 -5.20 15.72
N ALA A 194 8.77 -5.82 15.45
CA ALA A 194 7.59 -5.67 16.27
C ALA A 194 7.78 -6.19 17.70
N LYS A 195 8.43 -7.34 17.91
CA LYS A 195 8.78 -7.81 19.26
C LYS A 195 9.63 -6.78 20.00
N THR A 196 10.62 -6.21 19.32
CA THR A 196 11.52 -5.23 19.92
C THR A 196 10.77 -3.95 20.29
N VAL A 197 9.90 -3.44 19.42
CA VAL A 197 9.20 -2.18 19.69
C VAL A 197 7.98 -2.36 20.57
N CYS A 198 7.17 -3.40 20.39
CA CYS A 198 5.92 -3.57 21.11
C CYS A 198 6.11 -4.18 22.51
N VAL A 199 7.10 -5.08 22.68
CA VAL A 199 7.28 -5.88 23.92
C VAL A 199 8.47 -5.41 24.77
N ALA A 200 9.36 -4.56 24.25
CA ALA A 200 10.43 -4.00 25.08
C ALA A 200 9.88 -2.98 26.08
N GLY A 201 9.93 -3.36 27.36
CA GLY A 201 9.50 -2.55 28.50
C GLY A 201 8.67 -3.39 29.46
N LYS A 202 8.81 -3.16 30.77
CA LYS A 202 7.75 -3.59 31.70
C LYS A 202 6.45 -2.97 31.17
N PRO A 203 5.34 -3.74 31.05
CA PRO A 203 4.05 -3.11 30.82
C PRO A 203 3.91 -1.97 31.84
N PRO A 204 3.38 -0.80 31.45
CA PRO A 204 3.15 0.27 32.41
C PRO A 204 2.49 -0.36 33.63
N PRO A 205 3.04 -0.12 34.85
CA PRO A 205 2.53 -0.79 36.04
C PRO A 205 1.02 -0.62 36.00
N ILE A 206 0.30 -1.74 36.00
CA ILE A 206 -1.15 -1.74 36.14
C ILE A 206 -1.34 -0.92 37.41
N THR A 207 -1.77 0.32 37.26
CA THR A 207 -2.08 1.13 38.42
C THR A 207 -3.09 0.29 39.17
N SER A 208 -2.87 0.06 40.46
CA SER A 208 -3.81 -0.69 41.31
C SER A 208 -5.25 -0.15 41.19
N SER A 209 -5.41 1.06 40.65
CA SER A 209 -6.60 1.55 39.97
C SER A 209 -6.55 1.30 38.44
N GLY A 210 -7.00 0.14 37.96
CA GLY A 210 -7.25 -0.09 36.53
C GLY A 210 -8.26 0.92 35.97
N SER A 211 -8.25 1.15 34.66
CA SER A 211 -9.25 2.01 34.01
C SER A 211 -10.65 1.46 34.31
N PRO A 212 -11.68 2.31 34.54
CA PRO A 212 -13.06 1.84 34.74
C PRO A 212 -13.60 0.99 33.59
N ARG A 213 -12.93 1.01 32.43
CA ARG A 213 -13.30 0.26 31.21
C ARG A 213 -12.45 -0.99 30.99
N ASP A 214 -11.43 -1.25 31.81
CA ASP A 214 -10.64 -2.48 31.67
C ASP A 214 -11.44 -3.65 32.27
N PRO A 215 -11.68 -4.73 31.51
CA PRO A 215 -12.32 -5.93 32.06
C PRO A 215 -11.43 -6.49 33.16
N LYS A 216 -11.88 -6.35 34.41
CA LYS A 216 -11.20 -6.95 35.55
C LYS A 216 -11.39 -8.46 35.49
N ALA A 217 -10.33 -9.21 35.75
CA ALA A 217 -10.45 -10.63 36.01
C ALA A 217 -11.41 -10.82 37.20
N PHE A 218 -12.58 -11.39 36.95
CA PHE A 218 -13.52 -11.77 38.00
C PHE A 218 -13.05 -13.10 38.57
N THR A 219 -12.34 -13.04 39.69
CA THR A 219 -12.09 -14.24 40.48
C THR A 219 -13.38 -14.59 41.21
N PRO A 220 -14.01 -15.75 40.95
CA PRO A 220 -15.19 -16.15 41.71
C PRO A 220 -14.83 -16.29 43.19
N GLU A 221 -15.78 -16.00 44.07
CA GLU A 221 -15.57 -16.24 45.50
C GLU A 221 -15.22 -17.72 45.74
N PRO A 222 -14.24 -18.01 46.60
CA PRO A 222 -13.92 -19.39 46.95
C PRO A 222 -15.14 -20.02 47.61
N VAL A 223 -15.78 -20.95 46.91
CA VAL A 223 -16.93 -21.68 47.42
C VAL A 223 -16.46 -22.58 48.57
N THR A 224 -16.73 -22.17 49.81
CA THR A 224 -16.56 -23.02 50.99
C THR A 224 -17.58 -24.15 50.94
N GLY A 225 -17.12 -25.40 50.89
CA GLY A 225 -17.99 -26.59 50.87
C GLY A 225 -17.96 -27.41 49.58
N LEU A 226 -16.99 -27.17 48.68
CA LEU A 226 -16.75 -28.09 47.57
C LEU A 226 -16.27 -29.44 48.11
N GLY A 227 -17.11 -30.47 47.96
CA GLY A 227 -16.71 -31.85 48.17
C GLY A 227 -15.63 -32.28 47.16
N PRO A 228 -14.90 -33.37 47.44
CA PRO A 228 -13.90 -33.89 46.50
C PRO A 228 -14.53 -34.15 45.14
N TYR A 229 -13.84 -33.73 44.07
CA TYR A 229 -14.27 -33.92 42.69
C TYR A 229 -14.33 -35.43 42.37
N THR A 230 -15.54 -35.97 42.15
CA THR A 230 -15.75 -37.41 41.89
C THR A 230 -15.73 -37.78 40.40
N GLY A 231 -15.34 -36.87 39.51
CA GLY A 231 -14.80 -37.22 38.19
C GLY A 231 -15.75 -37.82 37.14
N TYR A 232 -17.08 -37.69 37.27
CA TYR A 232 -18.00 -38.15 36.21
C TYR A 232 -19.22 -37.22 36.08
N TYR A 233 -19.40 -36.69 34.87
CA TYR A 233 -20.72 -36.39 34.28
C TYR A 233 -20.98 -37.43 33.19
#